data_AF-A0AAW2CLX2-F1
#
_entry.id   AF-A0AAW2CLX2-F1
#
_cell.length_a   1.000
_cell.length_b   1.000
_cell.length_c   1.000
_cell.angle_alpha   90.00
_cell.angle_beta   90.00
_cell.angle_gamma   90.00
#
_symmetry.space_group_name_H-M   'P 1'
#
loop_
_entity.id
_entity.type
_entity.pdbx_description
1 polymer ?
#
loop_
_entity_poly.entity_id
_entity_poly.type
_entity_poly.pdbx_seq_one_letter_code
_entity_poly.pdbx_strand_id
1 'polypeptide(L)'
;MRLREKERELGRRIEEATIGGGGCDEPALSIWACLRRAFLVDTLALIKRENPEVDFKDISNILGAKWKNVTAEEKKPHEEKYQAEEEAYLPVIAKEKRETEAMKLLEEEHKQKTAMELLEQYLQFKQESEKENKKTKKEKDPLKPKHPMSAFFVFTNERRAALHAKKKSVLEIAKITGEEWKNMTEEQKGPYEEDEIEAKRPKPLP
;
A
#
# COMPACT_ATOMS: atom_id res chain seq x y z
N MET A 1 8.73 43.72 9.36
CA MET A 1 8.33 42.44 8.72
C MET A 1 8.54 41.23 9.62
N ARG A 2 9.72 41.04 10.26
CA ARG A 2 10.01 39.87 11.11
C ARG A 2 9.05 39.64 12.30
N LEU A 3 8.48 40.69 12.90
CA LEU A 3 7.54 40.55 14.03
C LEU A 3 6.18 39.98 13.59
N ARG A 4 5.61 40.48 12.48
CA ARG A 4 4.36 39.97 11.91
C ARG A 4 4.47 38.54 11.37
N GLU A 5 5.68 38.13 11.03
CA GLU A 5 5.98 36.77 10.61
C GLU A 5 6.11 35.84 11.82
N LYS A 6 6.81 36.29 12.88
CA LYS A 6 6.86 35.59 14.17
C LYS A 6 5.49 35.47 14.84
N GLU A 7 4.61 36.46 14.70
CA GLU A 7 3.23 36.43 15.22
C GLU A 7 2.33 35.46 14.45
N ARG A 8 2.52 35.36 13.11
CA ARG A 8 1.85 34.33 12.29
C ARG A 8 2.37 32.93 12.57
N GLU A 9 3.68 32.79 12.78
CA GLU A 9 4.32 31.54 13.18
C GLU A 9 3.81 31.06 14.54
N LEU A 10 3.70 31.97 15.52
CA LEU A 10 3.16 31.65 16.84
C LEU A 10 1.66 31.28 16.75
N GLY A 11 0.91 31.93 15.85
CA GLY A 11 -0.49 31.58 15.55
C GLY A 11 -0.63 30.15 15.03
N ARG A 12 0.15 29.79 14.01
CA ARG A 12 0.18 28.42 13.44
C ARG A 12 0.59 27.37 14.46
N ARG A 13 1.57 27.67 15.31
CA ARG A 13 2.04 26.73 16.35
C ARG A 13 1.02 26.52 17.48
N ILE A 14 0.19 27.52 17.78
CA ILE A 14 -0.90 27.39 18.75
C ILE A 14 -2.05 26.57 18.13
N GLU A 15 -2.34 26.79 16.85
CA GLU A 15 -3.30 26.01 16.08
C GLU A 15 -2.88 24.53 15.98
N GLU A 16 -1.62 24.25 15.64
CA GLU A 16 -1.03 22.89 15.65
C GLU A 16 -1.02 22.27 17.05
N ALA A 17 -0.76 23.05 18.10
CA ALA A 17 -0.81 22.58 19.49
C ALA A 17 -2.23 22.27 20.00
N THR A 18 -3.25 22.79 19.33
CA THR A 18 -4.67 22.59 19.70
C THR A 18 -5.33 21.50 18.85
N ILE A 19 -4.85 21.25 17.63
CA ILE A 19 -5.35 20.21 16.72
C ILE A 19 -4.76 18.81 17.05
N GLY A 20 -3.81 18.74 17.99
CA GLY A 20 -3.30 17.49 18.56
C GLY A 20 -4.26 16.80 19.53
N GLY A 21 -5.42 16.35 19.05
CA GLY A 21 -6.24 15.33 19.70
C GLY A 21 -7.56 15.81 20.29
N GLY A 22 -8.66 15.42 19.63
CA GLY A 22 -10.00 15.46 20.20
C GLY A 22 -10.93 16.37 19.42
N GLY A 23 -11.80 15.77 18.61
CA GLY A 23 -12.98 16.48 18.10
C GLY A 23 -13.76 17.08 19.26
N CYS A 24 -13.99 18.38 19.21
CA CYS A 24 -14.89 19.09 20.10
C CYS A 24 -15.63 20.10 19.22
N ASP A 25 -16.77 19.63 18.71
CA ASP A 25 -17.84 20.45 18.18
C ASP A 25 -18.34 21.39 19.30
N GLU A 26 -17.69 22.53 19.50
CA GLU A 26 -18.29 23.62 20.27
C GLU A 26 -17.82 24.99 19.76
N PRO A 27 -18.51 25.58 18.77
CA PRO A 27 -18.09 26.83 18.12
C PRO A 27 -18.04 28.03 19.08
N ALA A 28 -18.77 27.99 20.20
CA ALA A 28 -18.89 29.13 21.12
C ALA A 28 -17.57 29.51 21.81
N LEU A 29 -16.71 28.56 22.20
CA LEU A 29 -15.43 28.85 22.86
C LEU A 29 -14.38 29.42 21.89
N SER A 30 -14.47 29.07 20.61
CA SER A 30 -13.64 29.61 19.51
C SER A 30 -13.97 31.10 19.26
N ILE A 31 -15.26 31.45 19.18
CA ILE A 31 -15.74 32.81 18.93
C ILE A 31 -15.24 33.78 20.00
N TRP A 32 -15.41 33.45 21.28
CA TRP A 32 -14.98 34.32 22.39
C TRP A 32 -13.47 34.51 22.48
N ALA A 33 -12.68 33.48 22.14
CA ALA A 33 -11.21 33.58 22.08
C ALA A 33 -10.75 34.46 20.91
N CYS A 34 -11.38 34.32 19.74
CA CYS A 34 -11.12 35.11 18.54
C CYS A 34 -11.56 36.57 18.71
N LEU A 35 -12.75 36.83 19.24
CA LEU A 35 -13.25 38.18 19.52
C LEU A 35 -12.37 38.91 20.52
N ARG A 36 -11.95 38.22 21.59
CA ARG A 36 -11.01 38.79 22.55
C ARG A 36 -9.67 39.10 21.86
N ARG A 37 -9.13 38.21 21.03
CA ARG A 37 -7.86 38.46 20.33
C ARG A 37 -7.97 39.62 19.34
N ALA A 38 -9.04 39.70 18.56
CA ALA A 38 -9.29 40.80 17.63
C ALA A 38 -9.40 42.15 18.38
N PHE A 39 -10.22 42.21 19.43
CA PHE A 39 -10.34 43.39 20.29
C PHE A 39 -8.98 43.80 20.88
N LEU A 40 -8.23 42.84 21.45
CA LEU A 40 -6.92 43.09 22.05
C LEU A 40 -5.92 43.65 21.03
N VAL A 41 -5.90 43.15 19.80
CA VAL A 41 -5.01 43.62 18.73
C VAL A 41 -5.39 45.02 18.27
N ASP A 42 -6.67 45.26 17.99
CA ASP A 42 -7.17 46.55 17.49
C ASP A 42 -6.98 47.67 18.51
N THR A 43 -7.31 47.40 19.77
CA THR A 43 -7.16 48.39 20.85
C THR A 43 -5.71 48.59 21.28
N LEU A 44 -4.86 47.56 21.21
CA LEU A 44 -3.43 47.71 21.44
C LEU A 44 -2.76 48.55 20.34
N ALA A 45 -3.17 48.39 19.08
CA ALA A 45 -2.71 49.22 17.98
C ALA A 45 -3.11 50.69 18.19
N LEU A 46 -4.33 50.94 18.68
CA LEU A 46 -4.81 52.28 19.00
C LEU A 46 -4.01 52.91 20.16
N ILE A 47 -3.81 52.18 21.27
CA ILE A 47 -3.08 52.68 22.45
C ILE A 47 -1.61 52.97 22.09
N LYS A 48 -0.95 52.10 21.31
CA LYS A 48 0.43 52.35 20.84
C LYS A 48 0.53 53.52 19.87
N ARG A 49 -0.52 53.82 19.11
CA ARG A 49 -0.57 54.97 18.21
C ARG A 49 -0.69 56.28 18.98
N GLU A 50 -1.50 56.28 20.03
CA GLU A 50 -1.74 57.46 20.87
C GLU A 50 -0.61 57.68 21.89
N ASN A 51 0.04 56.59 22.33
CA ASN A 51 1.11 56.64 23.32
C ASN A 51 2.24 55.66 22.94
N PRO A 52 3.15 56.06 22.03
CA PRO A 52 4.21 55.19 21.52
C PRO A 52 5.29 54.82 22.56
N GLU A 53 5.40 55.57 23.64
CA GLU A 53 6.37 55.37 24.74
C GLU A 53 5.80 54.58 25.94
N VAL A 54 4.51 54.20 25.90
CA VAL A 54 3.89 53.50 27.05
C VAL A 54 4.40 52.07 27.16
N ASP A 55 4.79 51.70 28.39
CA ASP A 55 5.31 50.37 28.69
C ASP A 55 4.23 49.29 28.48
N PHE A 56 4.68 48.13 28.00
CA PHE A 56 3.79 47.00 27.69
C PHE A 56 2.92 46.58 28.88
N LYS A 57 3.44 46.70 30.12
CA LYS A 57 2.70 46.37 31.33
C LYS A 57 1.49 47.28 31.55
N ASP A 58 1.63 48.56 31.26
CA ASP A 58 0.55 49.54 31.37
C ASP A 58 -0.45 49.37 30.24
N ILE A 59 0.00 49.09 29.01
CA ILE A 59 -0.87 48.70 27.90
C ILE A 59 -1.70 47.46 28.28
N SER A 60 -1.07 46.44 28.86
CA SER A 60 -1.74 45.21 29.28
C SER A 60 -2.81 45.46 30.36
N ASN A 61 -2.52 46.30 31.35
CA ASN A 61 -3.46 46.68 32.40
C ASN A 61 -4.65 47.50 31.86
N ILE A 62 -4.38 48.51 31.04
CA ILE A 62 -5.40 49.34 30.38
C ILE A 62 -6.30 48.47 29.51
N LEU A 63 -5.70 47.54 28.78
CA LEU A 63 -6.40 46.67 27.87
C LEU A 63 -7.29 45.65 28.58
N GLY A 64 -6.81 45.07 29.69
CA GLY A 64 -7.59 44.21 30.56
C GLY A 64 -8.75 44.95 31.24
N ALA A 65 -8.55 46.21 31.64
CA ALA A 65 -9.60 47.06 32.20
C ALA A 65 -10.64 47.45 31.13
N LYS A 66 -10.20 47.82 29.93
CA LYS A 66 -11.09 48.09 28.80
C LYS A 66 -11.91 46.86 28.44
N TRP A 67 -11.30 45.68 28.31
CA TRP A 67 -12.01 44.41 28.02
C TRP A 67 -13.14 44.10 29.01
N LYS A 68 -12.91 44.36 30.31
CA LYS A 68 -13.93 44.17 31.37
C LYS A 68 -15.11 45.15 31.24
N ASN A 69 -14.87 46.32 30.67
CA ASN A 69 -15.85 47.39 30.50
C ASN A 69 -16.44 47.47 29.07
N VAL A 70 -15.99 46.62 28.14
CA VAL A 70 -16.55 46.59 26.77
C VAL A 70 -18.02 46.19 26.87
N THR A 71 -18.87 47.13 26.48
CA THR A 71 -20.32 46.95 26.45
C THR A 71 -20.72 46.01 25.30
N ALA A 72 -21.92 45.43 25.36
CA ALA A 72 -22.41 44.56 24.30
C ALA A 72 -22.44 45.26 22.92
N GLU A 73 -22.60 46.58 22.89
CA GLU A 73 -22.63 47.39 21.67
C GLU A 73 -21.26 47.52 21.00
N GLU A 74 -20.17 47.59 21.77
CA GLU A 74 -18.81 47.64 21.24
C GLU A 74 -18.29 46.26 20.80
N LYS A 75 -18.85 45.18 21.34
CA LYS A 75 -18.57 43.80 20.89
C LYS A 75 -19.26 43.48 19.56
N LYS A 76 -20.41 44.09 19.31
CA LYS A 76 -21.24 43.88 18.12
C LYS A 76 -20.49 44.03 16.79
N PRO A 77 -19.72 45.10 16.52
CA PRO A 77 -18.97 45.22 15.27
C PRO A 77 -17.82 44.20 15.13
N HIS A 78 -17.33 43.61 16.23
CA HIS A 78 -16.34 42.53 16.17
C HIS A 78 -17.02 41.18 15.90
N GLU A 79 -18.20 40.96 16.46
CA GLU A 79 -19.02 39.77 16.25
C GLU A 79 -19.57 39.70 14.82
N GLU A 80 -20.03 40.83 14.26
CA GLU A 80 -20.46 40.92 12.86
C GLU A 80 -19.31 40.66 11.87
N LYS A 81 -18.09 41.18 12.15
CA LYS A 81 -16.91 40.89 11.33
C LYS A 81 -16.54 39.41 11.35
N TYR A 82 -16.64 38.77 12.52
CA TYR A 82 -16.37 37.35 12.66
C TYR A 82 -17.43 36.51 11.97
N GLN A 83 -18.71 36.83 12.14
CA GLN A 83 -19.81 36.15 11.46
C GLN A 83 -19.66 36.25 9.93
N ALA A 84 -19.29 37.43 9.41
CA ALA A 84 -19.03 37.60 7.99
C ALA A 84 -17.82 36.77 7.49
N GLU A 85 -16.77 36.65 8.30
CA GLU A 85 -15.59 35.84 7.97
C GLU A 85 -15.89 34.32 8.03
N GLU A 86 -16.64 33.88 9.05
CA GLU A 86 -17.13 32.51 9.18
C GLU A 86 -18.06 32.14 8.02
N GLU A 87 -19.03 32.99 7.69
CA GLU A 87 -19.94 32.80 6.56
C GLU A 87 -19.21 32.72 5.21
N ALA A 88 -18.09 33.44 5.05
CA ALA A 88 -17.27 33.36 3.85
C ALA A 88 -16.35 32.13 3.82
N TYR A 89 -15.85 31.68 4.98
CA TYR A 89 -14.92 30.55 5.09
C TYR A 89 -15.62 29.19 5.00
N LEU A 90 -16.81 29.05 5.59
CA LEU A 90 -17.59 27.82 5.56
C LEU A 90 -17.84 27.25 4.14
N PRO A 91 -18.29 28.03 3.14
CA PRO A 91 -18.50 27.50 1.79
C PRO A 91 -17.19 27.11 1.09
N VAL A 92 -16.07 27.77 1.41
CA VAL A 92 -14.74 27.41 0.88
C VAL A 92 -14.33 26.04 1.41
N ILE A 93 -14.44 25.82 2.72
CA ILE A 93 -14.13 24.52 3.33
C ILE A 93 -15.09 23.42 2.85
N ALA A 94 -16.37 23.73 2.68
CA ALA A 94 -17.33 22.79 2.11
C ALA A 94 -16.94 22.39 0.67
N LYS A 95 -16.46 23.34 -0.13
CA LYS A 95 -15.98 23.10 -1.49
C LYS A 95 -14.70 22.27 -1.50
N GLU A 96 -13.70 22.63 -0.71
CA GLU A 96 -12.44 21.87 -0.60
C GLU A 96 -12.68 20.43 -0.11
N LYS A 97 -13.58 20.23 0.85
CA LYS A 97 -14.00 18.88 1.30
C LYS A 97 -14.61 18.07 0.15
N ARG A 98 -15.48 18.66 -0.65
CA ARG A 98 -16.07 17.98 -1.83
C ARG A 98 -15.01 17.65 -2.89
N GLU A 99 -14.09 18.56 -3.15
CA GLU A 99 -13.01 18.36 -4.13
C GLU A 99 -12.05 17.26 -3.67
N THR A 100 -11.68 17.23 -2.39
CA THR A 100 -10.82 16.19 -1.83
C THR A 100 -11.50 14.82 -1.82
N GLU A 101 -12.78 14.76 -1.48
CA GLU A 101 -13.56 13.52 -1.57
C GLU A 101 -13.68 13.02 -3.01
N ALA A 102 -13.94 13.92 -3.97
CA ALA A 102 -13.98 13.58 -5.39
C ALA A 102 -12.62 13.05 -5.91
N MET A 103 -11.50 13.68 -5.53
CA MET A 103 -10.16 13.22 -5.90
C MET A 103 -9.86 11.83 -5.32
N LYS A 104 -10.26 11.57 -4.08
CA LYS A 104 -10.08 10.28 -3.43
C LYS A 104 -10.85 9.17 -4.16
N LEU A 105 -12.09 9.44 -4.57
CA LEU A 105 -12.90 8.50 -5.35
C LEU A 105 -12.26 8.19 -6.71
N LEU A 106 -11.72 9.19 -7.41
CA LEU A 106 -11.01 8.97 -8.68
C LEU A 106 -9.74 8.14 -8.49
N GLU A 107 -8.99 8.37 -7.40
CA GLU A 107 -7.80 7.58 -7.10
C GLU A 107 -8.15 6.12 -6.77
N GLU A 108 -9.24 5.89 -6.03
CA GLU A 108 -9.76 4.55 -5.73
C GLU A 108 -10.24 3.83 -7.00
N GLU A 109 -10.97 4.51 -7.88
CA GLU A 109 -11.40 3.95 -9.18
C GLU A 109 -10.20 3.57 -10.04
N HIS A 110 -9.19 4.44 -10.10
CA HIS A 110 -7.97 4.16 -10.87
C HIS A 110 -7.25 2.91 -10.33
N LYS A 111 -7.08 2.80 -9.01
CA LYS A 111 -6.47 1.63 -8.36
C LYS A 111 -7.25 0.34 -8.66
N GLN A 112 -8.58 0.40 -8.59
CA GLN A 112 -9.45 -0.75 -8.90
C GLN A 112 -9.32 -1.17 -10.37
N LYS A 113 -9.31 -0.21 -11.29
CA LYS A 113 -9.14 -0.48 -12.72
C LYS A 113 -7.81 -1.14 -13.02
N THR A 114 -6.71 -0.64 -12.45
CA THR A 114 -5.37 -1.25 -12.61
C THR A 114 -5.32 -2.67 -12.04
N ALA A 115 -5.94 -2.92 -10.89
CA ALA A 115 -6.01 -4.25 -10.31
C ALA A 115 -6.80 -5.23 -11.20
N MET A 116 -7.89 -4.76 -11.81
CA MET A 116 -8.71 -5.55 -12.73
C MET A 116 -7.97 -5.88 -14.03
N GLU A 117 -7.25 -4.91 -14.60
CA GLU A 117 -6.44 -5.10 -15.81
C GLU A 117 -5.30 -6.12 -15.59
N LEU A 118 -4.63 -6.06 -14.43
CA LEU A 118 -3.61 -7.03 -14.07
C LEU A 118 -4.17 -8.46 -13.93
N LEU A 119 -5.38 -8.59 -13.35
CA LEU A 119 -6.06 -9.87 -13.23
C LEU A 119 -6.44 -10.43 -14.61
N GLU A 120 -6.95 -9.59 -15.50
CA GLU A 120 -7.27 -9.98 -16.87
C GLU A 120 -6.02 -10.47 -17.62
N GLN A 121 -4.89 -9.76 -17.48
CA GLN A 121 -3.61 -10.18 -18.05
C GLN A 121 -3.15 -11.53 -17.50
N TYR A 122 -3.31 -11.77 -16.19
CA TYR A 122 -2.97 -13.05 -15.57
C TYR A 122 -3.85 -14.20 -16.08
N LEU A 123 -5.16 -13.98 -16.18
CA LEU A 123 -6.11 -14.97 -16.69
C LEU A 123 -5.82 -15.32 -18.16
N GLN A 124 -5.49 -14.31 -18.96
CA GLN A 124 -5.08 -14.49 -20.35
C GLN A 124 -3.82 -15.35 -20.45
N PHE A 125 -2.78 -15.04 -19.66
CA PHE A 125 -1.56 -15.84 -19.59
C PHE A 125 -1.83 -17.28 -19.18
N LYS A 126 -2.68 -17.50 -18.17
CA LYS A 126 -3.06 -18.84 -17.72
C LYS A 126 -3.76 -19.63 -18.83
N GLN A 127 -4.74 -19.03 -19.51
CA GLN A 127 -5.44 -19.69 -20.62
C GLN A 127 -4.51 -20.05 -21.77
N GLU A 128 -3.58 -19.17 -22.12
CA GLU A 128 -2.57 -19.44 -23.17
C GLU A 128 -1.71 -20.65 -22.78
N SER A 129 -1.19 -20.68 -21.55
CA SER A 129 -0.39 -21.80 -21.03
C SER A 129 -1.15 -23.13 -20.98
N GLU A 130 -2.45 -23.11 -20.66
CA GLU A 130 -3.29 -24.31 -20.64
C GLU A 130 -3.59 -24.81 -22.06
N LYS A 131 -3.80 -23.89 -23.01
CA LYS A 131 -3.98 -24.22 -24.44
C LYS A 131 -2.71 -24.84 -25.02
N GLU A 132 -1.53 -24.30 -24.70
CA GLU A 132 -0.24 -24.89 -25.10
C GLU A 132 -0.05 -26.28 -24.49
N ASN A 133 -0.30 -26.45 -23.19
CA ASN A 133 -0.23 -27.76 -22.53
C ASN A 133 -1.24 -28.77 -23.09
N LYS A 134 -2.44 -28.35 -23.47
CA LYS A 134 -3.43 -29.24 -24.10
C LYS A 134 -3.04 -29.61 -25.53
N LYS A 135 -2.37 -28.73 -26.27
CA LYS A 135 -1.81 -29.02 -27.61
C LYS A 135 -0.65 -30.02 -27.54
N THR A 136 0.19 -29.99 -26.50
CA THR A 136 1.29 -30.95 -26.31
C THR A 136 0.79 -32.29 -25.76
N LYS A 137 -0.29 -32.29 -24.96
CA LYS A 137 -0.93 -33.49 -24.40
C LYS A 137 -2.00 -34.07 -25.32
N LYS A 138 -1.71 -34.20 -26.63
CA LYS A 138 -2.57 -34.97 -27.54
C LYS A 138 -2.71 -36.41 -27.04
N GLU A 139 -3.94 -36.91 -27.14
CA GLU A 139 -4.37 -38.21 -26.63
C GLU A 139 -3.47 -39.31 -27.21
N LYS A 140 -2.73 -39.98 -26.32
CA LYS A 140 -1.98 -41.18 -26.68
C LYS A 140 -3.00 -42.32 -26.69
N ASP A 141 -3.17 -42.97 -27.83
CA ASP A 141 -4.07 -44.13 -27.98
C ASP A 141 -3.91 -45.08 -26.78
N PRO A 142 -4.98 -45.35 -26.01
CA PRO A 142 -4.90 -46.21 -24.82
C PRO A 142 -4.42 -47.63 -25.12
N LEU A 143 -4.57 -48.07 -26.37
CA LEU A 143 -4.18 -49.40 -26.86
C LEU A 143 -2.76 -49.46 -27.42
N LYS A 144 -2.06 -48.32 -27.59
CA LYS A 144 -0.68 -48.34 -28.10
C LYS A 144 0.24 -48.96 -27.05
N PRO A 145 0.88 -50.11 -27.32
CA PRO A 145 1.83 -50.70 -26.40
C PRO A 145 2.90 -49.67 -26.03
N LYS A 146 3.22 -49.57 -24.74
CA LYS A 146 4.34 -48.74 -24.30
C LYS A 146 5.61 -49.27 -24.96
N HIS A 147 6.48 -48.37 -25.41
CA HIS A 147 7.78 -48.74 -25.94
C HIS A 147 8.56 -49.53 -24.89
N PRO A 148 9.32 -50.57 -25.30
CA PRO A 148 10.17 -51.30 -24.37
C PRO A 148 11.15 -50.32 -23.71
N MET A 149 11.32 -50.43 -22.39
CA MET A 149 12.27 -49.59 -21.67
C MET A 149 13.69 -49.99 -22.06
N SER A 150 14.56 -49.01 -22.29
CA SER A 150 15.98 -49.28 -22.55
C SER A 150 16.67 -49.80 -21.27
N ALA A 151 17.76 -50.56 -21.44
CA ALA A 151 18.62 -51.12 -20.41
C ALA A 151 18.98 -50.09 -19.33
N PHE A 152 19.32 -48.86 -19.73
CA PHE A 152 19.59 -47.76 -18.80
C PHE A 152 18.36 -47.38 -17.95
N PHE A 153 17.16 -47.38 -18.54
CA PHE A 153 15.93 -47.07 -17.81
C PHE A 153 15.51 -48.18 -16.84
N VAL A 154 15.77 -49.44 -17.18
CA VAL A 154 15.56 -50.58 -16.27
C VAL A 154 16.48 -50.47 -15.07
N PHE A 155 17.80 -50.34 -15.30
CA PHE A 155 18.80 -50.11 -14.26
C PHE A 155 18.46 -48.90 -13.39
N THR A 156 18.14 -47.76 -14.01
CA THR A 156 17.87 -46.54 -13.24
C THR A 156 16.60 -46.63 -12.41
N ASN A 157 15.59 -47.40 -12.82
CA ASN A 157 14.37 -47.58 -12.02
C ASN A 157 14.63 -48.40 -10.75
N GLU A 158 15.41 -49.47 -10.85
CA GLU A 158 15.80 -50.30 -9.71
C GLU A 158 16.67 -49.52 -8.72
N ARG A 159 17.67 -48.80 -9.24
CA ARG A 159 18.53 -47.94 -8.42
C ARG A 159 17.78 -46.73 -7.86
N ARG A 160 16.86 -46.15 -8.61
CA ARG A 160 15.98 -45.06 -8.11
C ARG A 160 15.13 -45.55 -6.95
N ALA A 161 14.56 -46.75 -7.01
CA ALA A 161 13.81 -47.33 -5.89
C ALA A 161 14.71 -47.52 -4.65
N ALA A 162 15.92 -48.06 -4.83
CA ALA A 162 16.87 -48.26 -3.74
C ALA A 162 17.41 -46.96 -3.13
N LEU A 163 17.64 -45.93 -3.94
CA LEU A 163 18.14 -44.63 -3.48
C LEU A 163 17.01 -43.75 -2.89
N HIS A 164 15.78 -43.92 -3.37
CA HIS A 164 14.60 -43.29 -2.78
C HIS A 164 14.27 -43.88 -1.40
N ALA A 165 14.46 -45.19 -1.20
CA ALA A 165 14.38 -45.82 0.12
C ALA A 165 15.41 -45.24 1.12
N LYS A 166 16.55 -44.76 0.60
CA LYS A 166 17.58 -44.03 1.37
C LYS A 166 17.28 -42.53 1.53
N LYS A 167 16.06 -42.08 1.17
CA LYS A 167 15.60 -40.68 1.24
C LYS A 167 16.48 -39.66 0.50
N LYS A 168 17.15 -40.07 -0.57
CA LYS A 168 17.92 -39.14 -1.41
C LYS A 168 17.00 -38.30 -2.28
N SER A 169 17.41 -37.07 -2.60
CA SER A 169 16.65 -36.17 -3.46
C SER A 169 16.61 -36.69 -4.90
N VAL A 170 15.51 -36.48 -5.62
CA VAL A 170 15.34 -36.93 -7.02
C VAL A 170 16.48 -36.49 -7.93
N LEU A 171 17.05 -35.30 -7.70
CA LEU A 171 18.18 -34.76 -8.46
C LEU A 171 19.49 -35.49 -8.13
N GLU A 172 19.70 -35.85 -6.86
CA GLU A 172 20.89 -36.61 -6.43
C GLU A 172 20.85 -38.04 -6.95
N ILE A 173 19.67 -38.64 -6.95
CA ILE A 173 19.44 -39.97 -7.52
C ILE A 173 19.81 -39.96 -9.00
N ALA A 174 19.35 -38.98 -9.78
CA ALA A 174 19.68 -38.88 -11.20
C ALA A 174 21.20 -38.80 -11.46
N LYS A 175 21.94 -38.03 -10.65
CA LYS A 175 23.40 -37.90 -10.75
C LYS A 175 24.12 -39.21 -10.42
N ILE A 176 23.81 -39.82 -9.28
CA ILE A 176 24.44 -41.07 -8.82
C ILE A 176 24.23 -42.18 -9.84
N THR A 177 23.00 -42.32 -10.34
CA THR A 177 22.65 -43.42 -11.25
C THR A 177 23.26 -43.22 -12.64
N GLY A 178 23.42 -41.98 -13.10
CA GLY A 178 24.11 -41.66 -14.35
C GLY A 178 25.62 -41.94 -14.28
N GLU A 179 26.27 -41.58 -13.17
CA GLU A 179 27.69 -41.89 -12.93
C GLU A 179 27.93 -43.40 -12.79
N GLU A 180 27.06 -44.10 -12.08
CA GLU A 180 27.15 -45.54 -11.88
C GLU A 180 27.03 -46.30 -13.21
N TRP A 181 26.07 -45.95 -14.07
CA TRP A 181 25.93 -46.55 -15.39
C TRP A 181 27.14 -46.29 -16.30
N LYS A 182 27.75 -45.10 -16.21
CA LYS A 182 28.96 -44.75 -16.98
C LYS A 182 30.17 -45.59 -16.53
N ASN A 183 30.25 -45.92 -15.25
CA ASN A 183 31.35 -46.68 -14.66
C ASN A 183 31.13 -48.20 -14.64
N MET A 184 29.94 -48.69 -14.98
CA MET A 184 29.65 -50.13 -15.12
C MET A 184 30.34 -50.74 -16.35
N THR A 185 30.90 -51.94 -16.17
CA THR A 185 31.52 -52.75 -17.24
C THR A 185 30.48 -53.41 -18.14
N GLU A 186 30.88 -53.82 -19.34
CA GLU A 186 30.01 -54.45 -20.35
C GLU A 186 29.36 -55.74 -19.81
N GLU A 187 30.07 -56.49 -18.96
CA GLU A 187 29.54 -57.67 -18.26
C GLU A 187 28.41 -57.34 -17.28
N GLN A 188 28.47 -56.17 -16.61
CA GLN A 188 27.42 -55.72 -15.68
C GLN A 188 26.23 -55.12 -16.42
N LYS A 189 26.42 -54.67 -17.67
CA LYS A 189 25.38 -54.16 -18.56
C LYS A 189 24.69 -55.27 -19.35
N GLY A 190 25.40 -56.37 -19.61
CA GLY A 190 24.93 -57.54 -20.38
C GLY A 190 23.51 -58.01 -20.01
N PRO A 191 23.19 -58.28 -18.73
CA PRO A 191 21.84 -58.69 -18.34
C PRO A 191 20.75 -57.66 -18.72
N TYR A 192 21.05 -56.37 -18.58
CA TYR A 192 20.10 -55.30 -18.93
C TYR A 192 19.98 -55.08 -20.44
N GLU A 193 21.06 -55.31 -21.18
CA GLU A 193 21.08 -55.26 -22.65
C GLU A 193 20.33 -56.46 -23.25
N GLU A 194 20.46 -57.65 -22.67
CA GLU A 194 19.66 -58.82 -23.00
C GLU A 194 18.17 -58.61 -22.72
N ASP A 195 17.82 -58.06 -21.55
CA ASP A 195 16.44 -57.68 -21.22
C ASP A 195 15.88 -56.62 -22.19
N GLU A 196 16.71 -55.68 -22.66
CA GLU A 196 16.32 -54.71 -23.69
C GLU A 196 16.08 -55.38 -25.05
N ILE A 197 16.93 -56.33 -25.45
CA ILE A 197 16.79 -57.09 -26.69
C ILE A 197 15.53 -57.97 -26.66
N GLU A 198 15.29 -58.68 -25.55
CA GLU A 198 14.11 -59.53 -25.36
C GLU A 198 12.83 -58.69 -25.28
N ALA A 199 12.86 -57.52 -24.62
CA ALA A 199 11.72 -56.62 -24.59
C ALA A 199 11.40 -56.00 -25.97
N LYS A 200 12.41 -55.83 -26.83
CA LYS A 200 12.22 -55.42 -28.24
C LYS A 200 11.77 -56.57 -29.14
N ARG A 201 11.90 -57.82 -28.70
CA ARG A 201 11.49 -58.98 -29.48
C ARG A 201 9.96 -58.99 -29.64
N PRO A 202 9.44 -59.08 -30.88
CA PRO A 202 8.01 -59.18 -31.10
C PRO A 202 7.50 -60.48 -30.46
N LYS A 203 6.63 -60.37 -29.44
CA LYS A 203 5.98 -61.53 -28.84
C LYS A 203 5.11 -62.21 -29.89
N PRO A 204 5.17 -63.54 -30.06
CA PRO A 204 4.28 -64.25 -30.96
C PRO A 204 2.83 -64.01 -30.51
N LEU A 205 1.99 -63.59 -31.46
CA LEU A 205 0.57 -63.38 -31.22
C LEU A 205 -0.09 -64.76 -30.96
N PRO A 206 -0.97 -64.88 -29.94
CA PRO A 206 -1.73 -66.10 -29.69
C PRO A 206 -2.73 -66.41 -30.80
#